data_AF-A0A1I8AFQ6-F1
#
_entry.id   AF-A0A1I8AFQ6-F1
#
_cell.length_a   1.000
_cell.length_b   1.000
_cell.length_c   1.000
_cell.angle_alpha   90.00
_cell.angle_beta   90.00
_cell.angle_gamma   90.00
#
_symmetry.space_group_name_H-M   'P 1'
#
loop_
_entity.id
_entity.type
_entity.pdbx_description
1 polymer ?
#
loop_
_entity_poly.entity_id
_entity_poly.type
_entity_poly.pdbx_seq_one_letter_code
_entity_poly.pdbx_strand_id
1 'polypeptide(L)'
;NPQVSALRQGVDVLIGTPGRLRDFLDSGITNLRRCSYVVLDEADRMLDMGFEPQMRAILGQVRPDRQTLMFSATWPKEVRALARDFQKDAAFLNVGSMELSANHN
;
A
#
# COMPACT_ATOMS: atom_id res chain seq x y z
N ASN A 1 -4.89 -20.97 14.23
CA ASN A 1 -4.15 -19.78 13.73
C ASN A 1 -4.87 -18.53 14.23
N PRO A 2 -4.28 -17.77 15.18
CA PRO A 2 -4.90 -16.58 15.77
C PRO A 2 -5.31 -15.51 14.75
N GLN A 3 -4.52 -15.31 13.68
CA GLN A 3 -4.81 -14.34 12.62
C GLN A 3 -6.11 -14.68 11.89
N VAL A 4 -6.29 -15.95 11.52
CA VAL A 4 -7.51 -16.45 10.86
C VAL A 4 -8.73 -16.30 11.77
N SER A 5 -8.58 -16.56 13.07
CA SER A 5 -9.66 -16.38 14.03
C SER A 5 -10.11 -14.93 14.12
N ALA A 6 -9.17 -13.99 14.24
CA ALA A 6 -9.48 -12.56 14.30
C ALA A 6 -10.16 -12.06 13.02
N LEU A 7 -9.65 -12.44 11.85
CA LEU A 7 -10.23 -12.04 10.57
C LEU A 7 -11.67 -12.56 10.38
N ARG A 8 -11.97 -13.77 10.86
CA ARG A 8 -13.32 -14.34 10.82
C ARG A 8 -14.28 -13.69 11.81
N GLN A 9 -13.79 -13.23 12.96
CA GLN A 9 -14.57 -12.45 13.92
C GLN A 9 -14.86 -11.04 13.40
N GLY A 10 -14.04 -10.56 12.45
CA GLY A 10 -14.15 -9.25 11.87
C GLY A 10 -13.22 -8.25 12.56
N VAL A 11 -12.61 -7.39 11.76
CA VAL A 11 -11.75 -6.30 12.22
C VAL A 11 -12.08 -5.04 11.44
N ASP A 12 -12.06 -3.90 12.12
CA ASP A 12 -12.23 -2.59 11.46
C ASP A 12 -10.91 -2.05 10.88
N VAL A 13 -9.78 -2.45 11.48
CA VAL A 13 -8.43 -2.08 11.05
C VAL A 13 -7.60 -3.33 10.82
N LEU A 14 -7.01 -3.44 9.63
CA LEU A 14 -6.10 -4.52 9.24
C LEU A 14 -4.73 -3.93 8.91
N ILE A 15 -3.70 -4.40 9.60
CA ILE A 15 -2.29 -4.12 9.28
C ILE A 15 -1.66 -5.45 8.89
N GLY A 16 -0.99 -5.48 7.74
CA GLY A 16 -0.37 -6.72 7.26
C GLY A 16 0.65 -6.47 6.16
N THR A 17 1.65 -7.34 6.11
CA THR A 17 2.61 -7.35 5.01
C THR A 17 1.96 -7.97 3.76
N PRO A 18 2.33 -7.53 2.54
CA PRO A 18 1.67 -7.93 1.31
C PRO A 18 1.58 -9.46 1.13
N GLY A 19 2.65 -10.20 1.41
CA GLY A 19 2.67 -11.65 1.25
C GLY A 19 1.58 -12.37 2.04
N ARG A 20 1.53 -12.17 3.36
CA ARG A 20 0.54 -12.86 4.22
C ARG A 20 -0.89 -12.39 3.95
N LEU A 21 -1.09 -11.10 3.69
CA LEU A 21 -2.41 -10.59 3.35
C LEU A 21 -2.90 -11.20 2.04
N ARG A 22 -2.02 -11.33 1.04
CA ARG A 22 -2.34 -11.99 -0.23
C ARG A 22 -2.77 -13.44 -0.02
N ASP A 23 -2.04 -14.21 0.79
CA ASP A 23 -2.40 -15.60 1.11
C ASP A 23 -3.81 -15.71 1.69
N PHE A 24 -4.19 -14.79 2.58
CA PHE A 24 -5.52 -14.77 3.21
C PHE A 24 -6.64 -14.37 2.25
N LEU A 25 -6.36 -13.49 1.29
CA LEU A 25 -7.32 -13.11 0.25
C LEU A 25 -7.52 -14.26 -0.74
N ASP A 26 -6.43 -14.87 -1.22
CA ASP A 26 -6.48 -15.97 -2.19
C ASP A 26 -7.16 -17.22 -1.58
N SER A 27 -6.99 -17.44 -0.27
CA SER A 27 -7.65 -18.53 0.47
C SER A 27 -9.10 -18.21 0.90
N GLY A 28 -9.63 -17.02 0.60
CA GLY A 28 -10.97 -16.60 1.01
C GLY A 28 -11.18 -16.47 2.52
N ILE A 29 -10.10 -16.35 3.29
CA ILE A 29 -10.15 -16.18 4.76
C ILE A 29 -10.67 -14.80 5.13
N THR A 30 -10.37 -13.79 4.32
CA THR A 30 -10.87 -12.43 4.45
C THR A 30 -11.18 -11.84 3.07
N ASN A 31 -11.72 -10.63 3.04
CA ASN A 31 -11.94 -9.87 1.81
C ASN A 31 -11.85 -8.36 2.08
N LEU A 32 -11.60 -7.58 1.03
CA LEU A 32 -11.47 -6.12 1.12
C LEU A 32 -12.69 -5.37 0.55
N ARG A 33 -13.84 -6.04 0.37
CA ARG A 33 -15.03 -5.43 -0.26
C ARG A 33 -15.57 -4.21 0.50
N ARG A 34 -15.38 -4.18 1.83
CA ARG A 34 -15.78 -3.06 2.70
C ARG A 34 -14.66 -2.05 2.95
N CYS A 35 -13.45 -2.29 2.48
CA CYS A 35 -12.33 -1.39 2.71
C CYS A 35 -12.51 -0.13 1.85
N SER A 36 -12.70 1.01 2.51
CA SER A 36 -12.84 2.34 1.87
C SER A 36 -11.63 3.23 2.12
N TYR A 37 -10.65 2.78 2.91
CA TYR A 37 -9.47 3.54 3.28
C TYR A 37 -8.24 2.62 3.25
N VAL A 38 -7.25 2.98 2.44
CA VAL A 38 -6.02 2.21 2.27
C VAL A 38 -4.81 3.10 2.51
N VAL A 39 -3.85 2.58 3.26
CA VAL A 39 -2.56 3.20 3.50
C VAL A 39 -1.46 2.30 2.94
N LEU A 40 -0.58 2.87 2.13
CA LEU A 40 0.67 2.27 1.68
C LEU A 40 1.81 3.00 2.37
N ASP A 41 2.40 2.35 3.37
CA ASP A 41 3.52 2.91 4.14
C ASP A 41 4.85 2.32 3.66
N GLU A 42 5.92 3.12 3.68
CA GLU A 42 7.24 2.78 3.12
C GLU A 42 7.14 2.23 1.69
N ALA A 43 6.44 2.97 0.82
CA ALA A 43 6.10 2.50 -0.53
C ALA A 43 7.34 2.21 -1.40
N ASP A 44 8.40 3.00 -1.27
CA ASP A 44 9.70 2.72 -1.88
C ASP A 44 10.28 1.38 -1.43
N ARG A 45 10.26 1.08 -0.13
CA ARG A 45 10.76 -0.20 0.40
C ARG A 45 9.96 -1.39 -0.08
N MET A 46 8.64 -1.28 -0.19
CA MET A 46 7.84 -2.37 -0.74
C MET A 46 8.21 -2.67 -2.21
N LEU A 47 8.56 -1.65 -3.00
CA LEU A 47 9.05 -1.84 -4.36
C LEU A 47 10.45 -2.46 -4.37
N ASP A 48 11.37 -1.99 -3.52
CA ASP A 48 12.73 -2.57 -3.37
C ASP A 48 12.69 -4.07 -3.03
N MET A 49 11.72 -4.49 -2.22
CA MET A 49 11.50 -5.88 -1.82
C MET A 49 10.80 -6.72 -2.91
N GLY A 50 10.45 -6.13 -4.04
CA GLY A 50 9.75 -6.80 -5.14
C GLY A 50 8.28 -7.11 -4.81
N PHE A 51 7.65 -6.39 -3.88
CA PHE A 51 6.25 -6.59 -3.52
C PHE A 51 5.24 -5.91 -4.45
N GLU A 52 5.69 -5.23 -5.50
CA GLU A 52 4.80 -4.56 -6.45
C GLU A 52 3.68 -5.48 -6.97
N PRO A 53 3.94 -6.73 -7.41
CA PRO A 53 2.87 -7.60 -7.91
C PRO A 53 1.83 -7.94 -6.84
N GLN A 54 2.26 -8.18 -5.59
CA GLN A 54 1.37 -8.46 -4.46
C GLN A 54 0.54 -7.23 -4.11
N MET A 55 1.16 -6.05 -4.06
CA MET A 55 0.46 -4.78 -3.81
C MET A 55 -0.61 -4.53 -4.87
N ARG A 56 -0.27 -4.65 -6.16
CA ARG A 56 -1.22 -4.47 -7.26
C ARG A 56 -2.40 -5.44 -7.15
N ALA A 57 -2.13 -6.71 -6.84
CA ALA A 57 -3.17 -7.72 -6.68
C ALA A 57 -4.09 -7.46 -5.48
N ILE A 58 -3.54 -6.99 -4.35
CA ILE A 58 -4.31 -6.63 -3.15
C ILE A 58 -5.17 -5.39 -3.43
N LEU A 59 -4.57 -4.32 -3.93
CA LEU A 59 -5.24 -3.05 -4.21
C LEU A 59 -6.32 -3.19 -5.29
N GLY A 60 -6.11 -4.09 -6.26
CA GLY A 60 -7.10 -4.43 -7.29
C GLY A 60 -8.36 -5.10 -6.75
N GLN A 61 -8.34 -5.64 -5.52
CA GLN A 61 -9.52 -6.22 -4.86
C GLN A 61 -10.30 -5.20 -4.01
N VAL A 62 -9.78 -3.98 -3.87
CA VAL A 62 -10.44 -2.91 -3.12
C VAL A 62 -11.31 -2.08 -4.06
N ARG A 63 -12.47 -1.63 -3.56
CA ARG A 63 -13.36 -0.74 -4.32
C ARG A 63 -12.61 0.49 -4.89
N PRO A 64 -12.97 0.97 -6.09
CA PRO A 64 -12.23 2.03 -6.77
C PRO A 64 -12.44 3.42 -6.17
N ASP A 65 -13.55 3.63 -5.45
CA ASP A 65 -13.91 4.86 -4.76
C ASP A 65 -13.38 4.91 -3.31
N ARG A 66 -12.36 4.11 -3.00
CA ARG A 66 -11.61 4.19 -1.75
C ARG A 66 -10.76 5.46 -1.69
N GLN A 67 -10.43 5.89 -0.48
CA GLN A 67 -9.36 6.85 -0.23
C GLN A 67 -8.03 6.10 -0.11
N THR A 68 -7.00 6.52 -0.86
CA THR A 68 -5.66 5.90 -0.83
C THR A 68 -4.63 6.93 -0.37
N LEU A 69 -3.94 6.65 0.73
CA LEU A 69 -2.79 7.42 1.19
C LEU A 69 -1.50 6.62 0.94
N MET A 70 -0.44 7.32 0.57
CA MET A 70 0.87 6.74 0.34
C MET A 70 1.91 7.57 1.07
N PHE A 71 2.78 6.89 1.81
CA PHE A 71 3.87 7.47 2.57
C PHE A 71 5.17 6.77 2.16
N SER A 72 6.23 7.56 1.99
CA SER A 72 7.51 7.07 1.49
C SER A 72 8.59 8.09 1.82
N ALA A 73 9.78 7.62 2.22
CA ALA A 73 10.93 8.48 2.47
C ALA A 73 11.55 9.01 1.17
N THR A 74 11.51 8.20 0.11
CA THR A 74 11.97 8.58 -1.22
C THR A 74 10.84 8.54 -2.24
N TRP A 75 10.97 9.31 -3.34
CA TRP A 75 9.94 9.42 -4.37
C TRP A 75 10.45 9.16 -5.80
N PRO A 76 11.01 7.96 -6.08
CA PRO A 76 11.54 7.61 -7.39
C PRO A 76 10.44 7.42 -8.46
N LYS A 77 10.81 7.10 -9.71
CA LYS A 77 9.86 7.03 -10.84
C LYS A 77 8.82 5.93 -10.64
N GLU A 78 9.21 4.85 -9.99
CA GLU A 78 8.46 3.63 -9.74
C GLU A 78 7.38 3.89 -8.67
N VAL A 79 7.73 4.55 -7.55
CA VAL A 79 6.76 4.98 -6.54
C VAL A 79 5.77 5.99 -7.13
N ARG A 80 6.25 6.93 -7.96
CA ARG A 80 5.36 7.86 -8.69
C ARG A 80 4.39 7.14 -9.63
N ALA A 81 4.83 6.08 -10.29
CA ALA A 81 3.96 5.27 -11.15
C ALA A 81 2.90 4.55 -10.32
N LEU A 82 3.30 3.93 -9.22
CA LEU A 82 2.39 3.29 -8.28
C LEU A 82 1.33 4.27 -7.73
N ALA A 83 1.76 5.47 -7.33
CA ALA A 83 0.86 6.53 -6.85
C ALA A 83 -0.18 6.92 -7.90
N ARG A 84 0.24 7.12 -9.16
CA ARG A 84 -0.67 7.44 -10.28
C ARG A 84 -1.68 6.33 -10.56
N ASP A 85 -1.29 5.07 -10.39
CA ASP A 85 -2.18 3.93 -10.67
C ASP A 85 -3.24 3.73 -9.58
N PHE A 86 -2.94 4.10 -8.33
CA PHE A 86 -3.76 3.73 -7.16
C PHE A 86 -4.38 4.90 -6.39
N GLN A 87 -4.02 6.14 -6.71
CA GLN A 87 -4.59 7.35 -6.12
C GLN A 87 -5.36 8.15 -7.18
N LYS A 88 -6.42 8.83 -6.75
CA LYS A 88 -7.24 9.70 -7.59
C LYS A 88 -7.31 11.09 -6.97
N ASP A 89 -7.07 12.13 -7.77
CA ASP A 89 -7.11 13.54 -7.36
C ASP A 89 -6.32 13.83 -6.07
N ALA A 90 -5.16 13.18 -5.92
CA ALA A 90 -4.38 13.21 -4.69
C ALA A 90 -3.52 14.47 -4.57
N ALA A 91 -3.49 15.04 -3.37
CA ALA A 91 -2.53 16.06 -3.00
C ALA A 91 -1.16 15.41 -2.71
N PHE A 92 -0.09 15.98 -3.28
CA PHE A 92 1.28 15.59 -2.98
C PHE A 92 1.89 16.61 -2.01
N LEU A 93 2.38 16.13 -0.87
CA LEU A 93 3.07 16.94 0.13
C LEU A 93 4.47 16.37 0.32
N ASN A 94 5.49 17.22 0.15
CA ASN A 94 6.87 16.91 0.44
C ASN A 94 7.37 17.81 1.58
N VAL A 95 8.08 17.21 2.54
CA VAL A 95 8.77 17.94 3.61
C VAL A 95 10.27 17.83 3.36
N GLY A 96 10.95 18.98 3.18
CA GLY A 96 12.37 19.04 2.84
C GLY A 96 12.63 19.25 1.34
N SER A 97 13.87 19.02 0.89
CA SER A 97 14.23 19.15 -0.52
C SER A 97 13.86 17.90 -1.31
N MET A 98 13.38 18.09 -2.54
CA MET A 98 13.18 17.00 -3.51
C MET A 98 14.49 16.55 -4.17
N GLU A 99 15.53 17.39 -4.07
CA GLU A 99 16.88 17.11 -4.52
C GLU A 99 17.69 16.58 -3.34
N LEU A 100 18.30 15.40 -3.52
CA LEU A 100 19.48 15.03 -2.75
C LEU A 100 20.55 16.05 -3.11
N SER A 101 20.74 17.06 -2.27
CA SER A 101 21.86 17.98 -2.38
C SER A 101 23.14 17.17 -2.12
N ALA A 102 23.64 16.49 -3.14
CA ALA A 102 24.99 15.94 -3.10
C ALA A 102 25.92 17.14 -2.99
N ASN A 103 26.57 17.32 -1.84
CA ASN A 103 27.64 18.30 -1.68
C ASN A 103 28.61 18.10 -2.84
N HIS A 104 28.66 19.07 -3.75
CA HIS A 104 29.72 19.18 -4.72
C HIS A 104 30.94 19.67 -3.92
N ASN A 105 31.79 18.74 -3.49
CA ASN A 105 33.15 19.05 -3.09
C ASN A 105 34.02 19.14 -4.34
#